data_AF-A0A349WGA2-F1
#
_entry.id   AF-A0A349WGA2-F1
#
_cell.length_a   1.000
_cell.length_b   1.000
_cell.length_c   1.000
_cell.angle_alpha   90.00
_cell.angle_beta   90.00
_cell.angle_gamma   90.00
#
_symmetry.space_group_name_H-M   'P 1'
#
loop_
_entity.id
_entity.type
_entity.pdbx_description
1 polymer ?
#
loop_
_entity_poly.entity_id
_entity_poly.type
_entity_poly.pdbx_seq_one_letter_code
_entity_poly.pdbx_strand_id
1 'polypeptide(L)' 'MIKKSLFLFCSLIIFTSLVCASEPFRIFKTPQGQSLEGRAVGYEGQTFILADKSGKLVQVPLRALSVED' A
#
# COMPACT_ATOMS: atom_id res chain seq x y z
N MET A 1 33.23 24.87 -2.28
CA MET A 1 32.58 23.75 -3.00
C MET A 1 31.98 22.67 -2.09
N ILE A 2 32.55 22.39 -0.91
CA ILE A 2 32.11 21.30 0.01
C ILE A 2 30.66 21.43 0.52
N LYS A 3 30.18 22.65 0.79
CA LYS A 3 28.81 22.89 1.30
C LYS A 3 27.69 22.47 0.33
N LYS A 4 27.93 22.57 -0.98
CA LYS A 4 26.96 22.14 -2.03
C LYS A 4 26.90 20.62 -2.14
N SER A 5 28.04 19.94 -1.98
CA SER A 5 28.14 18.47 -1.99
C SER A 5 27.42 17.86 -0.78
N LEU A 6 27.60 18.44 0.42
CA LEU A 6 26.91 18.01 1.62
C LEU A 6 25.38 18.17 1.51
N PHE A 7 24.92 19.28 0.93
CA PHE A 7 23.50 19.53 0.69
C PHE A 7 22.88 18.51 -0.26
N LEU A 8 23.56 18.18 -1.36
CA LEU A 8 23.13 17.15 -2.30
C LEU A 8 23.04 15.77 -1.63
N PHE A 9 24.02 15.42 -0.80
CA PHE A 9 24.05 14.16 -0.07
C PHE A 9 22.90 14.05 0.95
N CYS A 10 22.62 15.12 1.69
CA CYS A 10 21.45 15.16 2.58
C CYS A 10 20.13 15.05 1.82
N SER A 11 20.00 15.70 0.66
CA SER A 11 18.78 15.56 -0.15
C SER A 11 18.59 14.12 -0.64
N LEU A 12 19.67 13.44 -1.04
CA LEU A 12 19.61 12.07 -1.54
C LEU A 12 19.12 11.08 -0.46
N ILE A 13 19.58 11.24 0.78
CA ILE A 13 19.15 10.40 1.91
C ILE A 13 17.66 10.58 2.22
N ILE A 14 17.15 11.82 2.14
CA ILE A 14 15.72 12.12 2.38
C ILE A 14 14.85 11.55 1.26
N PHE A 15 15.31 11.56 0.01
CA PHE A 15 14.56 10.96 -1.10
C PHE A 15 14.49 9.43 -0.98
N THR A 16 15.54 8.77 -0.48
CA THR A 16 15.54 7.30 -0.33
C THR A 16 14.62 6.79 0.77
N SER A 17 14.34 7.58 1.82
CA SER A 17 13.47 7.15 2.93
C SER A 17 11.98 7.18 2.58
N LEU A 18 11.57 7.90 1.53
CA LEU A 18 10.17 8.01 1.11
C LEU A 18 9.70 6.87 0.21
N VAL A 19 10.61 6.03 -0.32
CA VAL A 19 10.28 5.02 -1.34
C VAL A 19 9.63 3.76 -0.75
N CYS A 20 9.64 3.57 0.58
CA CYS A 20 9.25 2.30 1.20
C CYS A 20 7.94 2.35 2.02
N ALA A 21 6.98 3.18 1.62
CA ALA A 21 5.67 3.18 2.23
C ALA A 21 4.85 1.97 1.74
N SER A 22 4.91 0.86 2.49
CA SER A 22 3.92 -0.22 2.36
C SER A 22 2.58 0.28 2.87
N GLU A 23 1.49 -0.09 2.20
CA GLU A 23 0.17 0.09 2.80
C GLU A 23 0.08 -0.65 4.15
N PRO A 24 -0.55 -0.03 5.16
CA PRO A 24 -0.80 -0.67 6.43
C PRO A 24 -1.83 -1.79 6.28
N PHE A 25 -1.78 -2.77 7.18
CA PHE A 25 -2.87 -3.72 7.33
C PHE A 25 -4.11 -2.99 7.85
N ARG A 26 -5.24 -3.17 7.17
CA ARG A 26 -6.55 -2.65 7.53
C ARG A 26 -7.65 -3.68 7.28
N ILE A 27 -8.85 -3.39 7.76
CA ILE A 27 -10.02 -4.23 7.54
C ILE A 27 -10.75 -3.70 6.32
N PHE A 28 -10.77 -4.49 5.25
CA PHE A 28 -11.60 -4.27 4.07
C PHE A 28 -12.98 -4.88 4.31
N LYS A 29 -14.04 -4.18 3.89
CA LYS A 29 -15.42 -4.61 4.07
C LYS A 29 -16.10 -4.81 2.73
N THR A 30 -16.99 -5.78 2.70
CA THR A 30 -17.97 -5.94 1.62
C THR A 30 -19.23 -5.13 1.92
N PRO A 31 -20.04 -4.77 0.90
CA PRO A 31 -21.33 -4.10 1.11
C PRO A 31 -22.30 -4.90 2.02
N GLN A 32 -22.13 -6.22 2.11
CA GLN A 32 -22.95 -7.12 2.92
C GLN A 32 -22.41 -7.27 4.36
N GLY A 33 -21.33 -6.57 4.73
CA GLY A 33 -20.77 -6.56 6.09
C GLY A 33 -19.72 -7.63 6.38
N GLN A 34 -19.37 -8.50 5.42
CA GLN A 34 -18.22 -9.39 5.55
C GLN A 34 -16.92 -8.58 5.56
N SER A 35 -15.92 -9.05 6.29
CA SER A 35 -14.65 -8.33 6.52
C SER A 35 -13.44 -9.21 6.23
N LEU A 36 -12.39 -8.62 5.66
CA LEU A 36 -11.10 -9.22 5.41
C LEU A 36 -10.01 -8.30 5.98
N GLU A 37 -9.15 -8.80 6.87
CA GLU A 37 -7.97 -8.06 7.30
C GLU A 37 -6.81 -8.32 6.33
N GLY A 38 -6.28 -7.26 5.73
CA GLY A 38 -5.19 -7.34 4.76
C GLY A 38 -4.57 -5.98 4.44
N ARG A 39 -3.65 -5.93 3.50
CA ARG A 39 -3.12 -4.68 2.91
C ARG A 39 -3.16 -4.78 1.39
N ALA A 40 -3.39 -3.69 0.67
CA ALA A 40 -3.26 -3.75 -0.78
C ALA A 40 -1.77 -3.81 -1.15
N VAL A 41 -1.42 -4.74 -2.02
CA VAL A 41 -0.06 -4.91 -2.55
C VAL A 41 0.00 -4.67 -4.06
N GLY A 42 -1.15 -4.46 -4.70
CA GLY A 42 -1.25 -4.14 -6.11
C GLY A 42 -2.70 -4.06 -6.59
N TYR A 43 -2.85 -3.73 -7.87
CA TYR A 43 -4.14 -3.68 -8.55
C TYR A 43 -3.96 -4.15 -10.01
N GLU A 44 -4.97 -4.83 -10.52
CA GLU A 44 -5.05 -5.24 -11.93
C GLU A 44 -6.43 -4.89 -12.46
N GLY A 45 -6.52 -3.87 -13.31
CA GLY A 45 -7.80 -3.35 -13.80
C GLY A 45 -8.69 -2.86 -12.64
N GLN A 46 -9.81 -3.56 -12.42
CA GLN A 46 -10.76 -3.28 -11.33
C GLN A 46 -10.67 -4.29 -10.18
N THR A 47 -9.51 -4.93 -9.99
CA THR A 47 -9.28 -5.94 -8.97
C THR A 47 -8.12 -5.54 -8.08
N PHE A 48 -8.35 -5.46 -6.78
CA PHE A 48 -7.28 -5.32 -5.79
C PHE A 48 -6.61 -6.66 -5.52
N ILE A 49 -5.30 -6.63 -5.33
CA ILE A 49 -4.53 -7.75 -4.80
C ILE A 49 -4.24 -7.43 -3.34
N LEU A 50 -4.93 -8.14 -2.44
CA LEU A 50 -4.78 -7.99 -1.00
C LEU A 50 -3.89 -9.09 -0.45
N ALA A 51 -2.96 -8.73 0.42
CA ALA A 51 -2.17 -9.69 1.19
C ALA A 51 -2.71 -9.75 2.62
N ASP A 52 -3.00 -10.94 3.12
CA ASP A 52 -3.30 -11.14 4.54
C ASP A 52 -2.02 -11.19 5.40
N LYS A 53 -2.16 -11.29 6.73
CA LYS A 53 -1.02 -11.35 7.66
C LYS A 53 -0.12 -12.57 7.47
N SER A 54 -0.61 -13.64 6.85
CA SER A 54 0.18 -14.82 6.51
C SER A 54 0.95 -14.67 5.19
N GLY A 55 0.71 -13.58 4.45
CA GLY A 55 1.29 -13.34 3.13
C GLY A 55 0.52 -14.01 1.99
N LYS A 56 -0.64 -14.60 2.28
CA LYS A 56 -1.50 -15.17 1.24
C LYS A 56 -2.14 -14.03 0.45
N LEU A 57 -2.09 -14.15 -0.87
CA LEU A 57 -2.69 -13.19 -1.80
C LEU A 57 -4.14 -13.56 -2.09
N VAL A 58 -5.02 -12.55 -2.06
CA VAL A 58 -6.43 -12.64 -2.39
C VAL A 58 -6.76 -11.56 -3.40
N GLN A 59 -7.37 -11.95 -4.51
CA GLN A 59 -7.86 -11.02 -5.52
C GLN A 59 -9.29 -10.62 -5.17
N VAL A 60 -9.54 -9.32 -5.00
CA VAL A 60 -10.84 -8.78 -4.62
C VAL A 60 -11.27 -7.73 -5.64
N PRO A 61 -12.34 -7.99 -6.42
CA PRO A 61 -12.90 -6.98 -7.33
C PRO A 61 -13.37 -5.75 -6.55
N LEU A 62 -13.13 -4.55 -7.10
CA LEU A 62 -13.57 -3.28 -6.50
C LEU A 62 -15.07 -3.29 -6.17
N ARG A 63 -15.90 -3.85 -7.07
CA ARG A 63 -17.36 -3.99 -6.86
C ARG A 63 -17.78 -4.87 -5.68
N ALA A 64 -16.84 -5.66 -5.13
CA ALA A 64 -17.09 -6.51 -3.97
C ALA A 64 -16.74 -5.81 -2.65
N LEU A 65 -16.10 -4.64 -2.71
CA LEU A 65 -15.78 -3.80 -1.55
C LEU A 65 -16.89 -2.79 -1.29
N SER A 66 -16.92 -2.27 -0.06
CA SER A 66 -17.78 -1.16 0.35
C SER A 66 -17.40 0.13 -0.39
N VAL A 67 -18.26 1.15 -0.37
CA VAL A 67 -17.96 2.41 -1.08
C VAL A 67 -16.78 3.14 -0.44
N GLU A 68 -16.56 2.91 0.85
CA GLU A 68 -15.47 3.48 1.63
C GLU A 68 -14.13 2.74 1.43
N ASP A 69 -14.13 1.57 0.79
CA ASP A 69 -12.96 0.69 0.55
C ASP A 69 -12.56 0.59 -0.92
#